data_AF-A0A925JQ85-F1
#
_entry.id   AF-A0A925JQ85-F1
#
_cell.length_a   1.000
_cell.length_b   1.000
_cell.length_c   1.000
_cell.angle_alpha   90.00
_cell.angle_beta   90.00
_cell.angle_gamma   90.00
#
_symmetry.space_group_name_H-M   'P 1'
#
loop_
_entity.id
_entity.type
_entity.pdbx_description
1 polymer ?
#
loop_
_entity_poly.entity_id
_entity_poly.type
_entity_poly.pdbx_seq_one_letter_code
_entity_poly.pdbx_strand_id
1 'polypeptide(L)'
;SWRIGVALATFNFLLIGLAIAGANPRVGRTANLGVAFLAFVVYFNVLEVGKSWIANGQISFGMYMLLLHGGAFLLGGAWLAKRHNNWVLPRRRAP
;
A
#
# COMPACT_ATOMS: atom_id res chain seq x y z
N SER A 1 19.28 -4.62 6.03
CA SER A 1 18.11 -3.75 5.84
C SER A 1 17.38 -4.04 4.53
N TRP A 2 18.03 -3.90 3.37
CA TRP A 2 17.41 -4.03 2.04
C TRP A 2 16.65 -5.33 1.79
N ARG A 3 17.27 -6.49 2.05
CA ARG A 3 16.66 -7.82 1.81
C ARG A 3 15.34 -8.00 2.55
N ILE A 4 15.29 -7.56 3.82
CA ILE A 4 14.10 -7.63 4.65
C ILE A 4 13.04 -6.67 4.15
N GLY A 5 13.43 -5.44 3.79
CA GLY A 5 12.51 -4.45 3.21
C GLY A 5 11.86 -4.94 1.92
N VAL A 6 12.63 -5.55 1.01
CA VAL A 6 12.08 -6.12 -0.23
C VAL A 6 11.12 -7.28 0.06
N ALA A 7 11.48 -8.19 0.98
CA ALA A 7 10.60 -9.30 1.35
C ALA A 7 9.26 -8.80 1.93
N LEU A 8 9.29 -7.83 2.84
CA LEU A 8 8.09 -7.22 3.41
C LEU A 8 7.28 -6.42 2.38
N ALA A 9 7.95 -5.78 1.41
CA ALA A 9 7.27 -5.09 0.32
C ALA A 9 6.49 -6.08 -0.56
N THR A 10 7.03 -7.27 -0.85
CA THR A 10 6.32 -8.31 -1.62
C THR A 10 4.97 -8.67 -0.97
N PHE A 11 4.93 -8.90 0.34
CA PHE A 11 3.67 -9.19 1.04
C PHE A 11 2.67 -8.04 0.95
N ASN A 12 3.14 -6.80 1.08
CA ASN A 12 2.29 -5.62 0.91
C ASN A 12 1.73 -5.50 -0.52
N PHE A 13 2.54 -5.77 -1.54
CA PHE A 13 2.07 -5.76 -2.93
C PHE A 13 1.08 -6.87 -3.24
N LEU A 14 1.21 -8.06 -2.63
CA LEU A 14 0.19 -9.10 -2.75
C LEU A 14 -1.15 -8.63 -2.20
N LEU A 15 -1.15 -7.98 -1.04
CA LEU A 15 -2.36 -7.44 -0.41
C LEU A 15 -3.01 -6.33 -1.25
N ILE A 16 -2.21 -5.35 -1.68
CA ILE A 16 -2.66 -4.24 -2.53
C ILE A 16 -3.17 -4.76 -3.88
N GLY A 17 -2.45 -5.70 -4.48
CA GLY A 17 -2.83 -6.34 -5.74
C GLY A 17 -4.18 -7.04 -5.63
N LEU A 18 -4.44 -7.75 -4.54
CA LEU A 18 -5.74 -8.37 -4.27
C LEU A 18 -6.87 -7.33 -4.15
N ALA A 19 -6.61 -6.22 -3.47
CA ALA A 19 -7.57 -5.12 -3.34
C ALA A 19 -7.89 -4.47 -4.69
N ILE A 20 -6.90 -4.35 -5.59
CA ILE A 20 -7.07 -3.80 -6.94
C ILE A 20 -7.76 -4.77 -7.89
N ALA A 21 -7.36 -6.05 -7.90
CA ALA A 21 -7.69 -7.00 -8.96
C ALA A 21 -9.19 -7.28 -9.13
N GLY A 22 -9.97 -7.20 -8.06
CA GLY A 22 -11.42 -7.41 -8.14
C GLY A 22 -12.23 -6.11 -8.22
N ALA A 23 -11.61 -4.97 -8.55
CA ALA A 23 -12.36 -3.77 -8.90
C ALA A 23 -13.32 -4.05 -10.07
N ASN A 24 -14.45 -3.35 -10.11
CA ASN A 24 -15.53 -3.54 -11.08
C ASN A 24 -14.99 -3.92 -12.48
N PRO A 25 -15.42 -5.05 -13.08
CA PRO A 25 -14.89 -5.51 -14.37
C PRO A 25 -15.14 -4.54 -15.54
N ARG A 26 -15.97 -3.51 -15.30
CA ARG A 26 -16.24 -2.39 -16.21
C ARG A 26 -15.07 -1.41 -16.31
N VAL A 27 -14.23 -1.37 -15.27
CA VAL A 27 -12.98 -0.62 -15.27
C VAL A 27 -11.96 -1.47 -16.01
N GLY A 28 -11.46 -0.97 -17.15
CA GLY A 28 -10.58 -1.74 -18.02
C GLY A 28 -9.33 -2.27 -17.29
N ARG A 29 -8.87 -3.47 -17.67
CA ARG A 29 -7.69 -4.15 -17.11
C ARG A 29 -6.45 -3.25 -17.02
N THR A 30 -6.28 -2.35 -18.00
CA THR A 30 -5.17 -1.39 -18.06
C THR A 30 -5.19 -0.37 -16.93
N ALA A 31 -6.36 0.08 -16.48
CA ALA A 31 -6.47 1.02 -15.36
C ALA A 31 -6.02 0.38 -14.04
N ASN A 32 -6.41 -0.87 -13.79
CA ASN A 32 -5.95 -1.63 -12.61
C ASN A 32 -4.43 -1.82 -12.61
N LEU A 33 -3.83 -2.10 -13.76
CA LEU A 33 -2.37 -2.19 -13.90
C LEU A 33 -1.69 -0.84 -13.68
N GLY A 34 -2.26 0.25 -14.18
CA GLY A 34 -1.74 1.61 -13.96
C GLY A 34 -1.70 1.97 -12.48
N VAL A 35 -2.77 1.68 -11.72
CA VAL A 35 -2.81 1.92 -10.27
C VAL A 35 -1.81 1.04 -9.53
N ALA A 36 -1.71 -0.25 -9.88
CA ALA A 36 -0.75 -1.16 -9.28
C ALA A 36 0.70 -0.71 -9.53
N PHE A 37 1.00 -0.25 -10.74
CA PHE A 37 2.31 0.27 -11.10
C PHE A 37 2.64 1.56 -10.34
N LEU A 38 1.69 2.48 -10.23
CA LEU A 38 1.89 3.72 -9.46
C LEU A 38 2.15 3.42 -7.98
N ALA A 39 1.39 2.49 -7.39
CA ALA A 39 1.62 2.04 -6.02
C ALA A 39 3.02 1.43 -5.84
N PHE A 40 3.47 0.62 -6.81
CA PHE A 40 4.83 0.09 -6.84
C PHE A 40 5.88 1.20 -6.87
N VAL A 41 5.76 2.15 -7.80
CA VAL A 41 6.70 3.26 -7.94
C VAL A 41 6.80 4.05 -6.64
N VAL A 42 5.66 4.46 -6.06
CA VAL A 42 5.64 5.23 -4.80
C VAL A 42 6.31 4.45 -3.67
N TYR A 43 5.89 3.19 -3.46
CA TYR A 43 6.44 2.37 -2.39
C TYR A 43 7.95 2.17 -2.55
N PHE A 44 8.40 1.83 -3.75
CA PHE A 44 9.81 1.55 -4.01
C PHE A 44 10.68 2.80 -3.81
N ASN A 45 10.21 3.96 -4.25
CA ASN A 45 10.89 5.23 -4.02
C ASN A 45 11.01 5.55 -2.52
N VAL A 46 9.94 5.36 -1.74
CA VAL A 46 10.00 5.57 -0.29
C VAL A 46 10.96 4.58 0.36
N LEU A 47 10.96 3.32 -0.06
CA LEU A 47 11.90 2.32 0.45
C LEU A 47 13.36 2.72 0.18
N GLU A 48 13.65 3.24 -1.01
CA GLU A 48 14.97 3.78 -1.39
C GLU A 48 15.39 4.98 -0.54
N VAL A 49 14.51 6.00 -0.40
CA VAL A 49 14.77 7.17 0.45
C VAL A 49 15.03 6.77 1.89
N GLY A 50 14.27 5.81 2.40
CA GLY A 50 14.44 5.23 3.72
C GLY A 50 15.82 4.69 4.00
N LYS A 51 16.47 4.07 3.00
CA LYS A 51 17.85 3.60 3.16
C LYS A 51 18.81 4.76 3.45
N SER A 52 18.64 5.89 2.77
CA SER A 52 19.45 7.09 3.01
C SER A 52 19.23 7.64 4.42
N TRP A 53 17.97 7.75 4.86
CA TRP A 53 17.68 8.23 6.21
C TRP A 53 18.21 7.32 7.32
N ILE A 54 18.13 6.00 7.13
CA ILE A 54 18.70 5.02 8.06
C ILE A 54 20.23 5.13 8.07
N ALA A 55 20.87 5.25 6.90
CA ALA A 55 22.33 5.39 6.79
C ALA A 55 22.85 6.69 7.43
N ASN A 56 22.08 7.77 7.32
CA ASN A 56 22.40 9.07 7.91
C ASN A 56 21.99 9.18 9.39
N GLY A 57 21.43 8.13 9.99
CA GLY A 57 21.01 8.11 11.40
C GLY A 57 19.77 8.95 11.73
N GLN A 58 19.02 9.42 10.72
CA GLN A 58 17.83 10.27 10.92
C GLN A 58 16.65 9.51 11.53
N ILE A 59 16.57 8.20 11.27
CA ILE A 59 15.54 7.32 11.83
C ILE A 59 16.13 5.93 12.09
N SER A 60 15.69 5.29 13.17
CA SER A 60 16.14 3.93 13.47
C SER A 60 15.58 2.94 12.45
N PHE A 61 16.36 1.89 12.16
CA PHE A 61 15.96 0.83 11.23
C PHE A 61 14.60 0.22 11.60
N GLY A 62 14.42 -0.15 12.87
CA GLY A 62 13.18 -0.80 13.33
C GLY A 62 11.95 0.11 13.19
N MET A 63 12.08 1.39 13.56
CA MET A 63 10.98 2.34 13.45
C MET A 63 10.60 2.60 12.00
N TYR A 64 11.59 2.76 11.12
CA TYR A 64 11.33 2.96 9.69
C TYR A 64 10.64 1.73 9.05
N MET A 65 11.10 0.52 9.37
CA MET A 65 10.49 -0.71 8.87
C MET A 65 9.03 -0.85 9.33
N LEU A 66 8.75 -0.57 10.60
CA LEU A 66 7.39 -0.64 11.15
C LEU A 66 6.49 0.41 10.49
N LEU A 67 6.94 1.65 10.36
CA LEU A 67 6.16 2.73 9.77
C LEU A 67 5.85 2.46 8.30
N LEU A 68 6.86 2.12 7.49
CA LEU A 68 6.68 1.89 6.06
C LEU A 68 5.83 0.65 5.79
N HIS A 69 6.24 -0.51 6.33
CA HIS A 69 5.57 -1.78 6.03
C HIS A 69 4.27 -1.94 6.81
N GLY A 70 4.21 -1.53 8.07
CA GLY A 70 2.99 -1.55 8.87
C GLY A 70 1.96 -0.55 8.36
N GLY A 71 2.39 0.66 7.99
CA GLY A 71 1.51 1.66 7.37
C GLY A 71 0.91 1.15 6.06
N ALA A 72 1.73 0.62 5.15
CA ALA A 72 1.24 0.05 3.91
C ALA A 72 0.29 -1.15 4.13
N PHE A 73 0.60 -2.02 5.10
CA PHE A 73 -0.23 -3.18 5.41
C PHE A 73 -1.59 -2.76 5.96
N LEU A 74 -1.62 -1.79 6.88
CA LEU A 74 -2.85 -1.24 7.42
C LEU A 74 -3.70 -0.55 6.34
N LEU A 75 -3.07 0.25 5.46
CA LEU A 75 -3.77 0.90 4.36
C LEU A 75 -4.34 -0.10 3.35
N GLY A 76 -3.54 -1.08 2.94
CA GLY A 76 -3.96 -2.16 2.03
C GLY A 76 -5.06 -3.03 2.65
N GLY A 77 -4.91 -3.38 3.92
CA GLY A 77 -5.88 -4.16 4.68
C GLY A 77 -7.19 -3.41 4.89
N ALA A 78 -7.13 -2.13 5.25
CA ALA A 78 -8.30 -1.27 5.35
C ALA A 78 -9.02 -1.10 4.01
N TRP A 79 -8.28 -0.97 2.91
CA TRP A 79 -8.87 -0.91 1.57
C TRP A 79 -9.59 -2.21 1.22
N LEU A 80 -8.94 -3.35 1.45
CA LEU A 80 -9.53 -4.66 1.23
C LEU A 80 -10.77 -4.88 2.11
N ALA A 81 -10.71 -4.52 3.39
CA ALA A 81 -11.81 -4.64 4.33
C ALA A 81 -13.01 -3.76 3.95
N LYS A 82 -12.75 -2.48 3.61
CA LYS A 82 -13.77 -1.55 3.11
C LYS A 82 -14.50 -2.13 1.89
N ARG A 83 -13.73 -2.73 0.98
CA ARG A 83 -14.25 -3.34 -0.24
C ARG A 83 -15.04 -4.61 0.05
N HIS A 84 -14.51 -5.50 0.90
CA HIS A 84 -15.17 -6.75 1.27
C HIS A 84 -16.49 -6.49 2.00
N ASN A 85 -16.51 -5.52 2.93
CA ASN A 85 -17.67 -5.21 3.75
C ASN A 85 -18.58 -4.13 3.16
N ASN A 86 -18.37 -3.75 1.89
CA ASN A 86 -19.14 -2.74 1.15
C ASN A 86 -19.51 -1.51 1.99
N TRP A 87 -18.56 -0.94 2.75
CA TRP A 87 -18.86 0.19 3.61
C TRP A 87 -19.35 1.37 2.78
N VAL A 88 -20.65 1.63 2.88
CA VAL A 88 -21.28 2.81 2.29
C VAL A 88 -21.19 3.90 3.35
N LEU A 89 -20.55 5.02 3.00
CA LEU A 89 -20.60 6.21 3.85
C LEU A 89 -22.09 6.58 4.04
N PRO A 90 -22.58 6.79 5.27
CA PRO A 90 -23.95 7.23 5.49
C PRO A 90 -24.17 8.52 4.69
N ARG A 91 -24.95 8.43 3.62
CA ARG A 91 -25.38 9.63 2.88
C ARG A 91 -26.29 10.39 3.84
N ARG A 92 -25.83 11.54 4.36
CA ARG A 92 -26.73 12.49 5.02
C ARG A 92 -27.83 12.79 4.02
N ARG A 93 -29.03 12.25 4.24
CA ARG A 93 -30.21 12.64 3.47
C ARG A 93 -30.41 14.13 3.77
N ALA A 94 -30.17 14.98 2.78
CA ALA A 94 -30.63 16.35 2.86
C ALA A 94 -32.17 16.31 2.92
N PRO A 95 -32.81 17.16 3.75
CA PRO A 95 -34.26 17.18 3.93
C PRO A 95 -35.01 17.56 2.66
#